data_AF-A0A1C3F4Y6-F1
#
_entry.id   AF-A0A1C3F4Y6-F1
#
_cell.length_a   1.000
_cell.length_b   1.000
_cell.length_c   1.000
_cell.angle_alpha   90.00
_cell.angle_beta   90.00
_cell.angle_gamma   90.00
#
_symmetry.space_group_name_H-M   'P 1'
#
loop_
_entity.id
_entity.type
_entity.pdbx_description
1 polymer ?
#
loop_
_entity_poly.entity_id
_entity_poly.type
_entity_poly.pdbx_seq_one_letter_code
_entity_poly.pdbx_strand_id
1 'polypeptide(L)' 'MDFPALEVGQKTIEMLSDFFFNTLGLKSTLTEIGIDDSKFEIMDKKSCGNGMMPGYKPLNQQDVENIFNVSVIRER' A
#
# COMPACT_ATOMS: atom_id res chain seq x y z
N MET A 1 4.07 -4.29 -30.36
CA MET A 1 5.05 -4.58 -29.29
C MET A 1 4.29 -5.30 -28.20
N ASP A 2 4.60 -6.56 -27.95
CA ASP A 2 4.17 -7.24 -26.72
C ASP A 2 5.19 -6.91 -25.64
N PHE A 3 4.77 -6.17 -24.64
CA PHE A 3 5.55 -5.98 -23.42
C PHE A 3 5.20 -7.10 -22.45
N PRO A 4 6.18 -7.73 -21.77
CA PRO A 4 5.89 -8.69 -20.71
C PRO A 4 4.92 -8.09 -19.69
N ALA A 5 3.94 -8.86 -19.22
CA ALA A 5 2.91 -8.38 -18.30
C ALA A 5 3.47 -7.71 -17.03
N LEU A 6 4.65 -8.14 -16.58
CA LEU A 6 5.37 -7.54 -15.46
C LEU A 6 5.82 -6.10 -15.74
N GLU A 7 6.34 -5.83 -16.93
CA GLU A 7 6.84 -4.50 -17.33
C GLU A 7 5.68 -3.50 -17.40
N VAL A 8 4.55 -3.91 -17.99
CA VAL A 8 3.34 -3.08 -18.05
C VAL A 8 2.79 -2.84 -16.64
N GLY A 9 2.81 -3.85 -15.77
CA GLY A 9 2.39 -3.71 -14.37
C GLY A 9 3.23 -2.70 -13.60
N GLN A 10 4.56 -2.79 -13.72
CA GLN A 10 5.48 -1.82 -13.11
C GLN A 10 5.24 -0.42 -13.64
N LYS A 11 5.09 -0.27 -14.97
CA LYS A 11 4.84 1.05 -15.57
C LYS A 11 3.53 1.67 -15.09
N THR A 12 2.50 0.85 -14.90
CA THR A 12 1.20 1.30 -14.38
C THR A 12 1.34 1.83 -12.96
N ILE A 13 2.10 1.16 -12.10
CA ILE A 13 2.37 1.62 -10.72
C ILE A 13 3.07 2.98 -10.75
N GLU A 14 4.13 3.13 -11.57
CA GLU A 14 4.87 4.40 -11.69
C GLU A 14 3.96 5.57 -12.10
N MET A 15 3.14 5.37 -13.13
CA MET A 15 2.26 6.41 -13.65
C MET A 15 1.16 6.79 -12.64
N LEU A 16 0.65 5.82 -11.89
CA LEU A 16 -0.35 6.08 -10.85
C LEU A 16 0.25 6.85 -9.67
N SER A 17 1.47 6.50 -9.25
CA SER A 17 2.19 7.22 -8.20
C SER A 17 2.46 8.67 -8.60
N ASP A 18 2.94 8.92 -9.83
CA ASP A 18 3.17 10.27 -10.33
C ASP A 18 1.88 11.10 -10.39
N PHE A 19 0.80 10.49 -10.88
CA PHE A 19 -0.51 11.15 -10.93
C PHE A 19 -1.01 11.53 -9.53
N PHE A 20 -0.99 10.59 -8.58
CA PHE A 20 -1.49 10.87 -7.22
C PHE A 20 -0.63 11.85 -6.44
N PHE A 21 0.69 11.72 -6.48
CA PHE A 21 1.57 12.47 -5.57
C PHE A 21 2.13 13.76 -6.19
N ASN A 22 2.43 13.77 -7.49
CA ASN A 22 2.98 14.95 -8.16
C ASN A 22 1.89 15.78 -8.85
N THR A 23 0.96 15.14 -9.56
CA THR A 23 -0.11 15.87 -10.28
C THR A 23 -1.21 16.36 -9.34
N LEU A 24 -1.74 15.48 -8.49
CA LEU A 24 -2.80 15.83 -7.53
C LEU A 24 -2.26 16.37 -6.19
N GLY A 25 -0.97 16.20 -5.91
CA GLY A 25 -0.35 16.69 -4.68
C GLY A 25 -0.78 15.94 -3.41
N LEU A 26 -1.24 14.68 -3.53
CA LEU A 26 -1.60 13.88 -2.36
C LEU A 26 -0.35 13.54 -1.53
N LYS A 27 -0.58 13.27 -0.25
CA LYS A 27 0.47 12.77 0.65
C LYS A 27 0.84 11.35 0.29
N SER A 28 2.14 11.10 0.19
CA SER A 28 2.70 9.85 -0.33
C SER A 28 2.85 8.76 0.72
N THR A 29 2.82 9.15 2.00
CA THR A 29 2.93 8.23 3.13
C THR A 29 1.84 8.47 4.16
N LEU A 30 1.54 7.44 4.94
CA LEU A 30 0.64 7.52 6.09
C LEU A 30 1.19 8.47 7.17
N THR A 31 2.52 8.55 7.30
CA THR A 31 3.18 9.46 8.26
C THR A 31 2.90 10.93 7.95
N GLU A 32 2.86 11.31 6.68
CA GLU A 32 2.55 12.69 6.25
C GLU A 32 1.12 13.13 6.62
N ILE A 33 0.23 12.20 6.98
CA ILE A 33 -1.12 12.47 7.47
C ILE A 33 -1.31 12.11 8.96
N GLY A 34 -0.22 11.89 9.69
CA GLY A 34 -0.25 11.65 11.14
C GLY A 34 -0.57 10.22 11.56
N ILE A 35 -0.37 9.24 10.68
CA ILE A 35 -0.52 7.81 11.00
C ILE A 35 0.88 7.17 11.13
N ASP A 36 1.13 6.55 12.27
CA ASP A 36 2.32 5.76 12.58
C ASP A 36 1.98 4.26 12.74
N ASP A 37 2.95 3.46 13.16
CA ASP A 37 2.78 2.01 13.34
C ASP A 37 2.16 1.61 14.68
N SER A 38 1.83 2.55 15.57
CA SER A 38 1.32 2.28 16.92
C SER A 38 -0.04 1.57 16.95
N LYS A 39 -0.74 1.53 15.81
CA LYS A 39 -2.08 0.92 15.65
C LYS A 39 -2.18 -0.09 14.50
N PHE A 40 -1.07 -0.53 13.92
CA PHE A 40 -1.10 -1.44 12.77
C PHE A 40 -1.85 -2.75 13.08
N GLU A 41 -1.61 -3.38 14.25
CA GLU A 41 -2.32 -4.60 14.69
C GLU A 41 -3.85 -4.43 14.82
N ILE A 42 -4.32 -3.20 15.02
CA ILE A 42 -5.77 -2.92 15.05
C ILE A 42 -6.29 -2.70 13.63
N MET A 43 -5.49 -2.06 12.77
CA MET A 43 -5.85 -1.73 11.39
C MET A 43 -5.85 -2.96 10.48
N ASP A 44 -4.88 -3.85 10.60
CA ASP A 44 -4.75 -5.06 9.79
C ASP A 44 -5.87 -6.07 10.10
N LYS A 45 -6.17 -6.29 11.39
CA LYS A 45 -7.26 -7.14 11.86
C LYS A 45 -8.62 -6.62 11.39
N LYS A 46 -8.83 -5.30 11.42
CA LYS A 46 -10.04 -4.66 10.88
C LYS A 46 -10.13 -4.80 9.36
N SER A 47 -9.01 -4.63 8.65
CA SER A 47 -8.96 -4.79 7.19
C SER A 47 -9.30 -6.22 6.75
N CYS A 48 -8.85 -7.22 7.49
CA CYS A 48 -9.09 -8.63 7.20
C CYS A 48 -10.39 -9.21 7.77
N GLY A 49 -11.17 -8.45 8.56
CA GLY A 49 -12.45 -8.91 9.10
C GLY A 49 -12.38 -10.21 9.93
N ASN A 50 -11.32 -10.40 10.72
CA ASN A 50 -10.99 -11.65 11.45
C ASN A 50 -10.62 -12.87 10.58
N GLY A 51 -10.27 -12.67 9.31
CA GLY A 51 -9.86 -13.75 8.42
C GLY A 51 -8.91 -13.28 7.34
N MET A 52 -9.36 -13.38 6.09
CA MET A 52 -8.59 -13.03 4.90
C MET A 52 -9.33 -11.95 4.13
N MET A 53 -8.61 -10.90 3.71
CA MET A 53 -9.16 -9.87 2.85
C MET A 53 -9.35 -10.45 1.44
N PRO A 54 -10.57 -10.48 0.89
CA PRO A 54 -10.81 -10.99 -0.46
C PRO A 54 -10.27 -10.02 -1.52
N GLY A 55 -9.86 -10.56 -2.66
CA GLY A 55 -9.33 -9.79 -3.79
C GLY A 55 -8.70 -10.69 -4.85
N TYR A 56 -8.08 -10.10 -5.88
CA TYR A 56 -7.34 -10.85 -6.91
C TYR A 56 -6.28 -11.77 -6.31
N LYS A 57 -5.57 -11.28 -5.29
CA LYS A 57 -4.75 -12.07 -4.39
C LYS A 57 -5.34 -11.92 -2.98
N PRO A 58 -5.86 -13.00 -2.37
CA PRO A 58 -6.31 -12.95 -0.99
C PRO A 58 -5.15 -12.59 -0.05
N LEU A 59 -5.39 -11.70 0.92
CA LEU A 59 -4.37 -11.20 1.85
C LEU A 59 -4.71 -11.58 3.29
N ASN A 60 -3.71 -12.08 4.04
CA ASN A 60 -3.83 -12.27 5.48
C ASN A 60 -3.42 -10.99 6.25
N GLN A 61 -3.56 -10.99 7.58
CA GLN A 61 -3.22 -9.84 8.43
C GLN A 61 -1.75 -9.41 8.27
N GLN A 62 -0.82 -10.37 8.25
CA GLN A 62 0.61 -10.08 8.09
C GLN A 62 0.93 -9.43 6.73
N ASP A 63 0.26 -9.85 5.66
CA ASP A 63 0.40 -9.23 4.33
C ASP A 63 -0.04 -7.76 4.38
N VAL A 64 -1.16 -7.47 5.05
CA VAL A 64 -1.69 -6.11 5.23
C VAL A 64 -0.75 -5.26 6.09
N GLU A 65 -0.25 -5.80 7.20
CA GLU A 65 0.73 -5.14 8.04
C GLU A 65 2.02 -4.80 7.25
N ASN A 66 2.50 -5.73 6.42
CA ASN A 66 3.65 -5.49 5.53
C ASN A 66 3.40 -4.34 4.54
N ILE A 67 2.17 -4.22 4.01
CA ILE A 67 1.78 -3.10 3.15
C ILE A 67 1.79 -1.78 3.94
N PHE A 68 1.30 -1.77 5.19
CA PHE A 68 1.38 -0.59 6.04
C PHE A 68 2.82 -0.21 6.37
N ASN A 69 3.69 -1.18 6.64
CA ASN A 69 5.11 -0.97 6.93
C ASN A 69 5.86 -0.29 5.78
N VAL A 70 5.51 -0.55 4.51
CA VAL A 70 6.10 0.16 3.35
C VAL A 70 5.42 1.51 3.07
N SER A 71 4.32 1.81 3.74
CA SER A 71 3.53 3.04 3.56
C SER A 71 3.84 4.13 4.60
N VAL A 72 4.69 3.85 5.60
CA VAL A 72 5.14 4.81 6.62
C VAL A 72 6.62 5.13 6.47
N ILE A 73 7.02 6.30 6.96
CA ILE A 73 8.42 6.68 7.12
C ILE A 73 8.89 6.14 8.47
N ARG A 74 9.98 5.35 8.46
CA ARG A 74 10.68 4.91 9.68
C ARG A 74 11.99 5.66 9.81
N GLU A 75 12.21 6.31 10.95
CA GLU A 75 13.54 6.78 11.32
C GLU A 75 14.45 5.55 11.50
N ARG A 76 15.63 5.57 10.86
CA ARG A 76 16.63 4.50 10.97
C ARG A 76 17.57 4.76 12.14
#